data_AF-A0A0C2FGM1-F1
#
_entry.id   AF-A0A0C2FGM1-F1
#
_cell.length_a   1.000
_cell.length_b   1.000
_cell.length_c   1.000
_cell.angle_alpha   90.00
_cell.angle_beta   90.00
_cell.angle_gamma   90.00
#
_symmetry.space_group_name_H-M   'P 1'
#
loop_
_entity.id
_entity.type
_entity.pdbx_description
1 polymer ?
#
loop_
_entity_poly.entity_id
_entity_poly.type
_entity_poly.pdbx_seq_one_letter_code
_entity_poly.pdbx_strand_id
1 'polypeptide(L)'
;MTPAENGDRQIRNTRHPLGVRITAGLLCAASVVLGPLGYLRAIAAGEGSAAEWYTLSFSASVGLPLLAAAIATVAGDRRAALWSLATVVWPVVYVIAVHVLLAG
;
A
#
# COMPACT_ATOMS: atom_id res chain seq x y z
N MET A 1 9.34 -44.27 -14.31
CA MET A 1 9.18 -42.81 -14.47
C MET A 1 8.92 -42.23 -13.08
N THR A 2 9.89 -41.53 -12.51
CA THR A 2 9.73 -40.81 -11.24
C THR A 2 8.99 -39.50 -11.49
N PRO A 3 8.11 -39.04 -10.59
CA PRO A 3 7.45 -37.75 -10.73
C PRO A 3 8.51 -36.65 -10.77
N ALA A 4 8.39 -35.74 -11.74
CA ALA A 4 9.21 -34.54 -11.76
C ALA A 4 8.93 -33.73 -10.48
N GLU A 5 9.95 -33.56 -9.65
CA GLU A 5 9.97 -32.64 -8.51
C GLU A 5 9.86 -31.19 -9.02
N ASN A 6 8.66 -30.79 -9.41
CA ASN A 6 8.29 -29.40 -9.63
C ASN A 6 8.24 -28.70 -8.26
N GLY A 7 9.38 -28.35 -7.69
CA GLY A 7 9.35 -27.68 -6.39
C GLY A 7 10.64 -27.08 -5.85
N ASP A 8 11.83 -27.50 -6.30
CA ASP A 8 13.04 -27.23 -5.50
C ASP A 8 14.16 -26.47 -6.19
N ARG A 9 13.78 -25.49 -7.01
CA ARG A 9 14.67 -24.33 -7.23
C ARG A 9 13.97 -23.09 -6.74
N GLN A 10 14.17 -22.80 -5.46
CA GLN A 10 14.19 -21.43 -4.99
C GLN A 10 15.30 -20.73 -5.78
N ILE A 11 14.96 -20.22 -6.98
CA ILE A 11 15.80 -19.30 -7.72
C ILE A 11 15.86 -18.08 -6.82
N ARG A 12 16.83 -18.07 -5.91
CA ARG A 12 17.15 -16.93 -5.06
C ARG A 12 17.36 -15.78 -6.03
N ASN A 13 16.36 -14.93 -6.14
CA ASN A 13 16.37 -13.81 -7.07
C ASN A 13 17.54 -12.92 -6.63
N THR A 14 18.65 -13.02 -7.34
CA THR A 14 19.88 -12.27 -7.07
C THR A 14 19.77 -10.82 -7.53
N ARG A 15 18.61 -10.40 -8.05
CA ARG A 15 18.31 -8.98 -8.32
C ARG A 15 18.23 -8.25 -6.99
N HIS A 16 19.17 -7.33 -6.81
CA HIS A 16 19.47 -6.56 -5.61
C HIS A 16 18.19 -6.21 -4.80
N PRO A 17 18.07 -6.63 -3.52
CA PRO A 17 16.88 -6.40 -2.70
C PRO A 17 16.55 -4.91 -2.50
N LEU A 18 17.52 -4.05 -2.79
CA LEU A 18 17.41 -2.59 -2.71
C LEU A 18 16.38 -2.03 -3.69
N GLY A 19 16.31 -2.51 -4.94
CA GLY A 19 15.34 -2.00 -5.92
C GLY A 19 13.90 -2.26 -5.49
N VAL A 20 13.64 -3.48 -5.01
CA VAL A 20 12.32 -3.87 -4.47
C VAL A 20 11.96 -3.04 -3.24
N ARG A 21 12.91 -2.84 -2.32
CA ARG A 21 12.69 -2.02 -1.12
C ARG A 21 12.42 -0.56 -1.44
N ILE A 22 13.14 0.01 -2.41
CA ILE A 22 12.90 1.37 -2.88
C ILE A 22 11.50 1.47 -3.47
N THR A 23 11.12 0.55 -4.36
CA THR A 23 9.78 0.56 -4.97
C THR A 23 8.69 0.41 -3.91
N ALA A 24 8.80 -0.55 -3.00
CA ALA A 24 7.85 -0.73 -1.90
C ALA A 24 7.78 0.51 -0.99
N GLY A 25 8.93 1.11 -0.69
CA GLY A 25 9.02 2.35 0.08
C GLY A 25 8.34 3.53 -0.60
N LEU A 26 8.54 3.71 -1.90
CA LEU A 26 7.88 4.76 -2.69
C LEU A 26 6.36 4.57 -2.75
N LEU A 27 5.89 3.33 -2.92
CA LEU A 27 4.47 3.01 -2.90
C LEU A 27 3.83 3.31 -1.53
N CYS A 28 4.51 2.95 -0.43
CA CYS A 28 4.05 3.27 0.92
C CYS A 28 4.12 4.78 1.20
N ALA A 29 5.15 5.49 0.73
CA ALA A 29 5.23 6.94 0.88
C ALA A 29 4.10 7.64 0.12
N ALA A 30 3.82 7.20 -1.11
CA ALA A 30 2.71 7.70 -1.91
C ALA A 30 1.37 7.41 -1.22
N SER A 31 1.17 6.24 -0.63
CA SER A 31 -0.05 5.91 0.11
C SER A 31 -0.27 6.81 1.31
N VAL A 32 0.82 7.18 2.01
CA VAL A 32 0.78 8.07 3.18
C VAL A 32 0.33 9.49 2.80
N VAL A 33 0.71 9.97 1.61
CA VAL A 33 0.40 11.34 1.15
C VAL A 33 -0.93 11.41 0.40
N LEU A 34 -1.13 10.53 -0.58
CA LEU A 34 -2.29 10.59 -1.49
C LEU A 34 -3.60 10.21 -0.80
N GLY A 35 -3.55 9.30 0.19
CA GLY A 35 -4.73 8.91 0.98
C GLY A 35 -5.39 10.11 1.67
N PRO A 36 -4.69 10.79 2.60
CA PRO A 36 -5.21 11.99 3.27
C PRO A 36 -5.60 13.11 2.30
N LEU A 37 -4.81 13.34 1.25
CA LEU A 37 -5.11 14.38 0.26
C LEU A 37 -6.43 14.11 -0.46
N GLY A 38 -6.63 12.88 -0.94
CA GLY A 38 -7.90 12.47 -1.55
C GLY A 38 -9.07 12.55 -0.57
N TYR A 39 -8.84 12.22 0.70
CA TYR A 39 -9.88 12.27 1.73
C TYR A 39 -10.34 13.69 2.01
N LEU A 40 -9.41 14.63 2.16
CA LEU A 40 -9.71 16.05 2.33
C LEU A 40 -10.42 16.64 1.10
N ARG A 41 -10.00 16.23 -0.10
CA ARG A 41 -10.70 16.61 -1.35
C ARG A 41 -12.12 16.07 -1.39
N ALA A 42 -12.35 14.85 -0.91
CA ALA A 42 -13.69 14.25 -0.83
C ALA A 42 -14.61 15.04 0.09
N ILE A 43 -14.13 15.45 1.27
CA ILE A 43 -14.88 16.30 2.20
C ILE A 43 -15.22 17.66 1.55
N ALA A 44 -14.26 18.27 0.86
CA ALA A 44 -14.44 19.58 0.24
C ALA A 44 -15.31 19.56 -1.03
N ALA A 45 -15.40 18.41 -1.71
CA ALA A 45 -16.07 18.25 -3.00
C ALA A 45 -17.61 18.29 -2.95
N GLY A 46 -18.22 18.06 -1.78
CA GLY A 46 -19.68 17.91 -1.66
C GLY A 46 -20.24 16.73 -2.47
N GLU A 47 -21.57 16.66 -2.60
CA GLU A 47 -22.27 15.48 -3.15
C GLU A 47 -21.87 15.12 -4.59
N GLY A 48 -21.44 16.09 -5.40
CA GLY A 48 -21.21 15.90 -6.84
C GLY A 48 -19.95 15.10 -7.21
N SER A 49 -18.93 15.03 -6.34
CA SER A 49 -17.70 14.26 -6.63
C SER A 49 -17.03 13.62 -5.41
N ALA A 50 -17.63 13.70 -4.21
CA ALA A 50 -17.05 13.12 -3.00
C ALA A 50 -16.76 11.60 -3.15
N ALA A 51 -17.65 10.85 -3.80
CA ALA A 51 -17.48 9.40 -3.98
C ALA A 51 -16.22 9.04 -4.79
N GLU A 52 -15.90 9.81 -5.83
CA GLU A 52 -14.71 9.61 -6.64
C GLU A 52 -13.44 9.85 -5.82
N TRP A 53 -13.41 10.95 -5.07
CA TRP A 53 -12.29 11.30 -4.21
C TRP A 53 -12.12 10.31 -3.05
N TYR A 54 -13.20 9.81 -2.46
CA TYR A 54 -13.12 8.73 -1.46
C TYR A 54 -12.55 7.44 -2.07
N THR A 55 -12.96 7.10 -3.28
CA THR A 55 -12.45 5.92 -3.98
C THR A 55 -10.96 6.06 -4.30
N LEU A 56 -10.52 7.22 -4.77
CA LEU A 56 -9.10 7.51 -5.03
C LEU A 56 -8.27 7.49 -3.75
N SER A 57 -8.79 8.10 -2.67
CA SER A 57 -8.17 8.09 -1.35
C SER A 57 -7.98 6.67 -0.82
N PHE A 58 -9.02 5.85 -0.87
CA PHE A 58 -8.99 4.45 -0.44
C PHE A 58 -8.04 3.62 -1.30
N SER A 59 -8.13 3.75 -2.63
CA SER A 59 -7.28 3.01 -3.57
C SER A 59 -5.81 3.37 -3.38
N ALA A 60 -5.47 4.63 -3.11
CA ALA A 60 -4.11 5.02 -2.82
C ALA A 60 -3.62 4.51 -1.46
N SER A 61 -4.44 4.66 -0.41
CA SER A 61 -4.04 4.33 0.97
C SER A 61 -4.01 2.82 1.25
N VAL A 62 -4.81 2.01 0.56
CA VAL A 62 -4.87 0.55 0.74
C VAL A 62 -4.27 -0.20 -0.45
N GLY A 63 -4.56 0.24 -1.67
CA GLY A 63 -4.08 -0.45 -2.88
C GLY A 63 -2.57 -0.37 -3.06
N LEU A 64 -1.94 0.79 -2.83
CA LEU A 64 -0.48 0.93 -2.97
C LEU A 64 0.30 0.09 -1.95
N PRO A 65 -0.08 0.02 -0.65
CA PRO A 65 0.56 -0.88 0.29
C PRO A 65 0.35 -2.37 -0.03
N LEU A 66 -0.83 -2.77 -0.50
CA LEU A 66 -1.08 -4.14 -0.94
C LEU A 66 -0.24 -4.50 -2.17
N LEU A 67 -0.10 -3.58 -3.13
CA LEU A 67 0.78 -3.74 -4.29
C LEU A 67 2.24 -3.87 -3.85
N ALA A 68 2.70 -3.02 -2.92
CA ALA A 68 4.05 -3.10 -2.36
C ALA A 68 4.29 -4.44 -1.66
N ALA A 69 3.32 -4.92 -0.88
CA ALA A 69 3.38 -6.22 -0.22
C ALA A 69 3.48 -7.36 -1.25
N ALA A 70 2.68 -7.34 -2.32
CA ALA A 70 2.71 -8.33 -3.39
C ALA A 70 4.04 -8.36 -4.14
N ILE A 71 4.62 -7.20 -4.45
CA ILE A 71 5.95 -7.12 -5.09
C ILE A 71 7.02 -7.70 -4.14
N ALA A 72 6.96 -7.36 -2.86
CA ALA A 72 7.91 -7.84 -1.86
C ALA A 72 7.80 -9.36 -1.60
N THR A 73 6.60 -9.95 -1.64
CA THR A 73 6.42 -11.40 -1.51
C THR A 73 6.98 -12.15 -2.71
N VAL A 74 6.72 -11.68 -3.93
CA VAL A 74 7.31 -12.26 -5.16
C VAL A 74 8.83 -12.15 -5.17
N ALA A 75 9.38 -11.09 -4.57
CA ALA A 75 10.82 -10.90 -4.41
C ALA A 75 11.45 -11.70 -3.26
N GLY A 76 10.66 -12.37 -2.42
CA GLY A 76 11.14 -13.08 -1.24
C GLY A 76 11.59 -12.19 -0.07
N ASP A 77 11.27 -10.89 -0.07
CA ASP A 77 11.55 -10.00 1.05
C ASP A 77 10.35 -9.94 2.02
N ARG A 78 10.30 -10.92 2.92
CA ARG A 78 9.22 -11.05 3.91
C ARG A 78 9.11 -9.83 4.83
N ARG A 79 10.22 -9.15 5.14
CA ARG A 79 10.20 -7.96 6.02
C ARG A 79 9.54 -6.79 5.31
N ALA A 80 9.94 -6.51 4.07
CA ALA A 80 9.32 -5.45 3.28
C ALA A 80 7.82 -5.71 3.04
N ALA A 81 7.43 -6.97 2.84
CA ALA A 81 6.02 -7.34 2.70
C ALA A 81 5.21 -7.04 3.97
N LEU A 82 5.70 -7.47 5.15
CA LEU A 82 5.03 -7.21 6.42
C LEU A 82 4.93 -5.71 6.75
N TRP A 83 6.00 -4.95 6.50
CA TRP A 83 5.96 -3.50 6.67
C TRP A 83 4.96 -2.83 5.75
N SER A 84 4.87 -3.27 4.49
CA SER A 84 3.88 -2.77 3.55
C SER A 84 2.45 -3.09 4.03
N LEU A 85 2.20 -4.28 4.55
CA LEU A 85 0.90 -4.64 5.13
C LEU A 85 0.57 -3.82 6.38
N ALA A 86 1.55 -3.52 7.23
CA ALA A 86 1.34 -2.67 8.40
C ALA A 86 0.84 -1.27 7.99
N THR A 87 1.30 -0.73 6.86
CA THR A 87 0.85 0.57 6.33
C THR A 87 -0.66 0.61 6.01
N VAL A 88 -1.33 -0.53 5.83
CA VAL A 88 -2.80 -0.59 5.62
C VAL A 88 -3.59 -0.06 6.82
N VAL A 89 -2.97 0.07 8.01
CA VAL A 89 -3.60 0.72 9.17
C VAL A 89 -3.76 2.24 8.98
N TRP A 90 -2.97 2.85 8.10
CA TRP A 90 -2.91 4.29 7.89
C TRP A 90 -4.27 4.98 7.63
N PRO A 91 -5.18 4.46 6.79
CA PRO A 91 -6.53 5.03 6.62
C PRO A 91 -7.30 5.24 7.91
N VAL A 92 -7.23 4.30 8.85
CA VAL A 92 -7.90 4.47 10.14
C VAL A 92 -7.29 5.64 10.91
N VAL A 93 -5.96 5.75 10.92
CA VAL A 93 -5.23 6.81 11.63
C VAL A 93 -5.57 8.19 11.09
N TYR A 94 -5.45 8.42 9.78
CA TYR A 94 -5.68 9.75 9.23
C TYR A 94 -7.16 10.14 9.21
N VAL A 95 -8.09 9.19 9.03
CA VAL A 95 -9.52 9.50 9.09
C VAL A 95 -9.91 9.96 10.48
N ILE A 96 -9.44 9.28 11.53
CA ILE A 96 -9.65 9.71 12.91
C ILE A 96 -9.05 11.09 13.13
N ALA A 97 -7.79 11.29 12.74
CA ALA A 97 -7.10 12.58 12.94
C ALA A 97 -7.84 13.74 12.25
N VAL A 98 -8.30 13.55 11.01
CA VAL A 98 -9.07 14.57 10.27
C VAL A 98 -10.37 14.91 11.00
N HIS A 99 -11.14 13.92 11.46
CA HIS A 99 -12.39 14.21 12.17
C HIS A 99 -12.17 14.86 13.53
N VAL A 100 -11.12 14.46 14.26
CA VAL A 100 -10.74 15.13 15.51
C VAL A 100 -10.39 16.60 15.26
N LEU A 101 -9.66 16.89 14.18
CA LEU A 101 -9.28 18.25 13.79
C LEU A 101 -10.45 19.10 13.29
N LEU A 102 -11.45 18.49 12.64
CA LEU A 102 -12.62 19.20 12.13
C LEU A 102 -13.74 19.36 13.17
N ALA A 103 -13.71 18.56 14.24
CA ALA A 103 -14.71 18.61 15.31
C ALA A 103 -14.31 19.55 16.48
N GLY A 104 -13.04 19.92 16.58
CA GLY A 104 -12.52 20.89 17.57
C GLY A 104 -12.48 22.31 17.01
#